data_AF-A0A2P8QCU6-F1
#
_entry.id   AF-A0A2P8QCU6-F1
#
_cell.length_a   1.000
_cell.length_b   1.000
_cell.length_c   1.000
_cell.angle_alpha   90.00
_cell.angle_beta   90.00
_cell.angle_gamma   90.00
#
_symmetry.space_group_name_H-M   'P 1'
#
loop_
_entity.id
_entity.type
_entity.pdbx_description
1 polymer ?
#
loop_
_entity_poly.entity_id
_entity_poly.type
_entity_poly.pdbx_seq_one_letter_code
_entity_poly.pdbx_strand_id
1 'polypeptide(L)'
;MSINNPAAESRDVLAAALQDLHRQAGKPTLRALAERIGTVSHTTVADALRGKRQASWATVNAIVRELDGDEEKFRRLWQSTIEDASGQRARATSPHVTGGEPIGFWCYSRRDDELDGGRITRLAQSIAYEFEIITGEELKVFLDDTSISWGESWRARIDMALSSVTFLIPIVTPRFLKSQECRKEVITFAGHATSFGLEELLLPIHYVNVPQLTDGESEDEVAALIARRQMEDWRELRLDDEKSPRYRQAIHKLALRISEILEEASVPPPPVLTPVDGDVDEPGFIEVMAAAEAALPKWQATVEEFAEVTQSITAEIGWATHEMNASDARGGGFAGRVRVTQELAKRLTDPVRIISLLGAKYSTELLEIDPGIISLIRQASEGVLDEEDEEAVKEFIHHLKELVRVTQEVTPQLKNFSEGARQLARGSRHIRPLMNDIDAALQKVVDGQTIIDEWDRLIEEFRKDGVGSSYK
;
A
#
# COMPACT_ATOMS: atom_id res chain seq x y z
N MET A 1 35.17 4.21 28.67
CA MET A 1 35.94 3.02 28.22
C MET A 1 35.85 2.99 26.71
N SER A 2 36.98 3.11 26.01
CA SER A 2 37.01 3.08 24.55
C SER A 2 36.55 1.71 24.06
N ILE A 3 35.51 1.70 23.22
CA ILE A 3 35.01 0.48 22.58
C ILE A 3 36.06 0.07 21.55
N ASN A 4 36.79 -1.01 21.83
CA ASN A 4 37.76 -1.57 20.88
C ASN A 4 36.98 -2.12 19.67
N ASN A 5 37.28 -1.61 18.48
CA ASN A 5 36.61 -1.98 17.23
C ASN A 5 37.51 -2.99 16.47
N PRO A 6 37.30 -4.31 16.61
CA PRO A 6 38.19 -5.33 16.04
C PRO A 6 38.29 -5.24 14.52
N ALA A 7 37.22 -4.85 13.80
CA ALA A 7 37.29 -4.64 12.36
C ALA A 7 38.14 -3.41 11.98
N ALA A 8 38.25 -2.39 12.84
CA ALA A 8 39.18 -1.30 12.62
C ALA A 8 40.64 -1.75 12.86
N GLU A 9 40.88 -2.53 13.92
CA GLU A 9 42.22 -3.06 14.23
C GLU A 9 42.76 -3.97 13.10
N SER A 10 41.97 -4.90 12.59
CA SER A 10 42.40 -5.78 11.50
C SER A 10 42.66 -5.04 10.18
N ARG A 11 41.88 -3.98 9.91
CA ARG A 11 42.13 -3.09 8.75
C ARG A 11 43.42 -2.29 8.90
N ASP A 12 43.71 -1.79 10.10
CA ASP A 12 44.94 -1.09 10.40
C ASP A 12 46.16 -2.02 10.29
N VAL A 13 46.02 -3.29 10.69
CA VAL A 13 47.07 -4.31 10.52
C VAL A 13 47.35 -4.60 9.04
N LEU A 14 46.32 -4.73 8.20
CA LEU A 14 46.51 -4.91 6.75
C LEU A 14 47.16 -3.67 6.11
N ALA A 15 46.71 -2.47 6.49
CA ALA A 15 47.27 -1.22 5.99
C ALA A 15 48.75 -1.04 6.39
N ALA A 16 49.10 -1.35 7.64
CA ALA A 16 50.48 -1.32 8.11
C ALA A 16 51.37 -2.31 7.33
N ALA A 17 50.87 -3.54 7.08
CA ALA A 17 51.60 -4.53 6.28
C ALA A 17 51.83 -4.05 4.84
N LEU A 18 50.85 -3.41 4.20
CA LEU A 18 50.99 -2.84 2.86
C LEU A 18 51.98 -1.66 2.84
N GLN A 19 51.98 -0.81 3.87
CA GLN A 19 52.96 0.29 4.00
C GLN A 19 54.39 -0.22 4.17
N ASP A 20 54.57 -1.32 4.90
CA ASP A 20 55.88 -1.94 5.07
C ASP A 20 56.37 -2.61 3.78
N LEU A 21 55.49 -3.29 3.04
CA LEU A 21 55.81 -3.81 1.71
C LEU A 21 56.20 -2.67 0.74
N HIS A 22 55.43 -1.58 0.74
CA HIS A 22 55.73 -0.38 -0.05
C HIS A 22 57.09 0.23 0.31
N ARG A 23 57.47 0.20 1.59
CA ARG A 23 58.79 0.64 2.07
C ARG A 23 59.92 -0.27 1.62
N GLN A 24 59.73 -1.58 1.69
CA GLN A 24 60.72 -2.58 1.28
C GLN A 24 60.99 -2.53 -0.22
N ALA A 25 59.97 -2.24 -1.02
CA ALA A 25 60.06 -2.04 -2.46
C ALA A 25 60.64 -0.66 -2.88
N GLY A 26 61.19 0.12 -1.93
CA GLY A 26 61.86 1.39 -2.22
C GLY A 26 60.93 2.62 -2.33
N LYS A 27 59.70 2.52 -1.82
CA LYS A 27 58.69 3.60 -1.81
C LYS A 27 58.44 4.25 -3.19
N PRO A 28 58.04 3.46 -4.20
CA PRO A 28 57.65 4.03 -5.50
C PRO A 28 56.51 5.04 -5.31
N THR A 29 56.47 6.09 -6.14
CA THR A 29 55.37 7.07 -6.06
C THR A 29 54.04 6.37 -6.33
N LEU A 30 52.97 6.78 -5.64
CA LEU A 30 51.65 6.15 -5.78
C LEU A 30 51.11 6.25 -7.22
N ARG A 31 51.50 7.30 -7.96
CA ARG A 31 51.18 7.45 -9.39
C ARG A 31 51.93 6.45 -10.26
N ALA A 32 53.24 6.29 -10.06
CA ALA A 32 54.01 5.29 -10.80
C ALA A 32 53.56 3.86 -10.48
N LEU A 33 53.15 3.60 -9.23
CA LEU A 33 52.61 2.30 -8.81
C LEU A 33 51.25 2.02 -9.47
N ALA A 34 50.34 2.99 -9.50
CA ALA A 34 49.04 2.86 -10.17
C ALA A 34 49.18 2.71 -11.69
N GLU A 35 50.12 3.43 -12.32
CA GLU A 35 50.41 3.31 -13.75
C GLU A 35 50.94 1.92 -14.13
N ARG A 36 51.80 1.32 -13.31
CA ARG A 36 52.30 -0.04 -13.55
C ARG A 36 51.24 -1.12 -13.33
N ILE A 37 50.34 -0.91 -12.36
CA ILE A 37 49.20 -1.81 -12.12
C ILE A 37 48.12 -1.70 -13.21
N GLY A 38 47.90 -0.52 -13.77
CA GLY A 38 46.99 -0.25 -14.89
C GLY A 38 45.49 -0.39 -14.61
N THR A 39 45.10 -1.07 -13.54
CA THR A 39 43.71 -1.42 -13.20
C THR A 39 43.12 -0.64 -12.03
N VAL A 40 43.92 0.17 -11.32
CA VAL A 40 43.47 0.95 -10.14
C VAL A 40 44.04 2.37 -10.17
N SER A 41 43.28 3.34 -9.65
CA SER A 41 43.74 4.74 -9.57
C SER A 41 44.74 4.95 -8.42
N HIS A 42 45.59 5.98 -8.54
CA HIS A 42 46.55 6.35 -7.48
C HIS A 42 45.88 6.73 -6.13
N THR A 43 44.62 7.19 -6.15
CA THR A 43 43.82 7.44 -4.95
C THR A 43 43.36 6.13 -4.30
N THR A 44 42.98 5.13 -5.10
CA THR A 44 42.62 3.78 -4.62
C THR A 44 43.80 3.09 -3.93
N VAL A 45 45.01 3.23 -4.50
CA VAL A 45 46.25 2.73 -3.88
C VAL A 45 46.54 3.46 -2.56
N ALA A 46 46.33 4.78 -2.51
CA ALA A 46 46.51 5.57 -1.30
C ALA A 46 45.53 5.17 -0.17
N ASP A 47 44.28 4.88 -0.52
CA ASP A 47 43.25 4.49 0.44
C ASP A 47 43.49 3.08 1.01
N ALA A 48 43.96 2.14 0.17
CA ALA A 48 44.37 0.81 0.61
C ALA A 48 45.57 0.86 1.58
N LEU A 49 46.59 1.68 1.27
CA LEU A 49 47.75 1.87 2.15
C LEU A 49 47.41 2.57 3.47
N ARG A 50 46.37 3.40 3.50
CA ARG A 50 45.97 4.16 4.69
C ARG A 50 44.88 3.45 5.52
N GLY A 51 44.34 2.33 5.04
CA GLY A 51 43.24 1.61 5.71
C GLY A 51 41.93 2.40 5.79
N LYS A 52 41.76 3.47 4.99
CA LYS A 52 40.59 4.37 5.08
C LYS A 52 39.27 3.68 4.73
N ARG A 53 39.32 2.70 3.83
CA ARG A 53 38.16 1.92 3.34
C ARG A 53 38.56 0.47 3.15
N GLN A 54 37.58 -0.43 3.17
CA GLN A 54 37.79 -1.84 2.88
C GLN A 54 38.17 -2.00 1.40
N ALA A 55 39.44 -2.33 1.13
CA ALA A 55 39.92 -2.56 -0.22
C ALA A 55 39.48 -3.96 -0.71
N SER A 56 39.18 -4.08 -2.00
CA SER A 56 38.89 -5.37 -2.62
C SER A 56 40.14 -6.26 -2.67
N TRP A 57 39.97 -7.58 -2.68
CA TRP A 57 41.09 -8.51 -2.89
C TRP A 57 41.81 -8.24 -4.21
N ALA A 58 41.09 -7.90 -5.27
CA ALA A 58 41.69 -7.56 -6.56
C ALA A 58 42.67 -6.38 -6.44
N THR A 59 42.28 -5.34 -5.71
CA THR A 59 43.13 -4.16 -5.43
C THR A 59 44.34 -4.52 -4.57
N VAL A 60 44.14 -5.27 -3.48
CA VAL A 60 45.24 -5.66 -2.58
C VAL A 60 46.23 -6.57 -3.31
N ASN A 61 45.74 -7.55 -4.05
CA ASN A 61 46.57 -8.47 -4.82
C ASN A 61 47.38 -7.76 -5.90
N ALA A 62 46.78 -6.81 -6.62
CA ALA A 62 47.47 -6.05 -7.64
C ALA A 62 48.64 -5.23 -7.07
N ILE A 63 48.46 -4.63 -5.88
CA ILE A 63 49.53 -3.90 -5.17
C ILE A 63 50.62 -4.88 -4.69
N VAL A 64 50.24 -6.01 -4.12
CA VAL A 64 51.19 -7.01 -3.59
C VAL A 64 52.03 -7.62 -4.70
N ARG A 65 51.43 -7.98 -5.85
CA ARG A 65 52.13 -8.52 -7.02
C ARG A 65 53.11 -7.54 -7.62
N GLU A 66 52.70 -6.28 -7.74
CA GLU A 66 53.57 -5.23 -8.30
C GLU A 66 54.74 -4.87 -7.38
N LEU A 67 54.59 -5.09 -6.07
CA LEU A 67 55.64 -4.85 -5.07
C LEU A 67 56.41 -6.14 -4.70
N ASP A 68 56.22 -7.23 -5.45
CA ASP A 68 56.86 -8.53 -5.26
C ASP A 68 56.67 -9.11 -3.83
N GLY A 69 55.47 -8.93 -3.28
CA GLY A 69 55.11 -9.40 -1.94
C GLY A 69 54.50 -10.81 -1.92
N ASP A 70 54.46 -11.41 -0.73
CA ASP A 70 53.85 -12.73 -0.49
C ASP A 70 52.31 -12.65 -0.57
N GLU A 71 51.75 -13.02 -1.73
CA GLU A 71 50.32 -13.03 -2.00
C GLU A 71 49.51 -13.81 -0.95
N GLU A 72 50.04 -14.94 -0.45
CA GLU A 72 49.31 -15.81 0.47
C GLU A 72 49.30 -15.27 1.91
N LYS A 73 50.36 -14.57 2.31
CA LYS A 73 50.37 -13.79 3.56
C LYS A 73 49.34 -12.67 3.51
N PHE A 74 49.30 -11.90 2.42
CA PHE A 74 48.35 -10.79 2.29
C PHE A 74 46.91 -11.25 2.08
N ARG A 75 46.69 -12.41 1.45
CA ARG A 75 45.37 -13.05 1.35
C ARG A 75 44.81 -13.35 2.73
N ARG A 76 45.61 -13.93 3.62
CA ARG A 76 45.20 -14.23 5.01
C ARG A 76 44.87 -12.97 5.81
N LEU A 77 45.70 -11.93 5.69
CA LEU A 77 45.44 -10.64 6.34
C LEU A 77 44.19 -9.95 5.78
N TRP A 78 43.92 -10.08 4.48
CA TRP A 78 42.68 -9.56 3.88
C TRP A 78 41.46 -10.37 4.32
N GLN A 79 41.55 -11.70 4.37
CA GLN A 79 40.49 -12.56 4.86
C GLN A 79 40.11 -12.25 6.31
N SER A 80 41.07 -12.02 7.20
CA SER A 80 40.76 -11.63 8.59
C SER A 80 40.01 -10.29 8.66
N THR A 81 40.29 -9.34 7.76
CA THR A 81 39.48 -8.09 7.70
C THR A 81 38.04 -8.35 7.27
N ILE A 82 37.79 -9.33 6.41
CA ILE A 82 36.44 -9.72 6.00
C ILE A 82 35.76 -10.51 7.11
N GLU A 83 36.46 -11.42 7.77
CA GLU A 83 35.94 -12.21 8.90
C GLU A 83 35.56 -11.33 10.09
N ASP A 84 36.39 -10.35 10.45
CA ASP A 84 36.08 -9.40 11.53
C ASP A 84 34.98 -8.42 11.14
N ALA A 85 34.94 -7.97 9.88
CA ALA A 85 33.84 -7.13 9.37
C ALA A 85 32.51 -7.89 9.33
N SER A 86 32.53 -9.17 8.93
CA SER A 86 31.38 -10.08 8.92
C SER A 86 30.96 -10.49 10.33
N GLY A 87 31.91 -10.72 11.24
CA GLY A 87 31.64 -11.02 12.65
C GLY A 87 31.10 -9.81 13.41
N GLN A 88 31.50 -8.60 13.03
CA GLN A 88 30.95 -7.36 13.57
C GLN A 88 29.61 -6.99 12.94
N ARG A 89 29.38 -7.31 11.65
CA ARG A 89 28.03 -7.33 11.07
C ARG A 89 27.14 -8.33 11.81
N ALA A 90 27.59 -9.56 12.03
CA ALA A 90 26.86 -10.61 12.76
C ALA A 90 26.55 -10.24 14.23
N ARG A 91 27.45 -9.50 14.90
CA ARG A 91 27.23 -8.96 16.25
C ARG A 91 26.39 -7.68 16.27
N ALA A 92 26.42 -6.88 15.21
CA ALA A 92 25.48 -5.78 14.99
C ALA A 92 24.10 -6.27 14.51
N THR A 93 24.01 -7.51 14.01
CA THR A 93 22.78 -8.20 13.61
C THR A 93 22.38 -9.32 14.59
N SER A 94 22.90 -9.32 15.83
CA SER A 94 22.10 -9.85 16.94
C SER A 94 20.93 -8.88 17.13
N PRO A 95 19.68 -9.37 17.29
CA PRO A 95 18.48 -8.58 17.01
C PRO A 95 18.29 -7.48 18.06
N HIS A 96 18.93 -6.35 17.81
CA HIS A 96 18.29 -5.07 18.00
C HIS A 96 18.10 -4.49 16.61
N VAL A 97 16.92 -4.78 16.07
CA VAL A 97 16.28 -4.03 15.00
C VAL A 97 16.37 -2.56 15.43
N THR A 98 17.26 -1.78 14.81
CA THR A 98 17.00 -0.35 14.64
C THR A 98 16.32 -0.16 13.29
N GLY A 99 15.26 -0.94 13.10
CA GLY A 99 14.12 -0.58 12.29
C GLY A 99 13.21 0.33 13.15
N GLY A 100 12.49 1.28 12.56
CA GLY A 100 11.47 2.02 13.28
C GLY A 100 10.41 1.07 13.85
N GLU A 101 9.86 1.43 15.01
CA GLU A 101 8.82 0.66 15.69
C GLU A 101 7.65 0.34 14.75
N PRO A 102 7.15 -0.92 14.72
CA PRO A 102 6.02 -1.28 13.89
C PRO A 102 4.79 -0.47 14.27
N ILE A 103 3.92 -0.23 13.29
CA ILE A 103 2.77 0.65 13.44
C ILE A 103 1.51 -0.10 13.10
N GLY A 104 0.49 -0.03 13.95
CA GLY A 104 -0.86 -0.50 13.64
C GLY A 104 -1.83 0.68 13.54
N PHE A 105 -2.57 0.74 12.44
CA PHE A 105 -3.70 1.64 12.28
C PHE A 105 -4.99 0.87 12.49
N TRP A 106 -5.78 1.26 13.49
CA TRP A 106 -7.09 0.67 13.74
C TRP A 106 -8.15 1.50 13.04
N CYS A 107 -8.74 0.92 11.99
CA CYS A 107 -9.82 1.53 11.24
C CYS A 107 -11.16 1.03 11.79
N TYR A 108 -11.95 1.91 12.40
CA TYR A 108 -13.21 1.55 13.05
C TYR A 108 -14.20 2.71 13.08
N SER A 109 -15.48 2.39 13.25
CA SER A 109 -16.48 3.44 13.50
C SER A 109 -16.41 3.90 14.95
N ARG A 110 -16.03 5.17 15.19
CA ARG A 110 -16.06 5.78 16.54
C ARG A 110 -17.38 5.57 17.27
N ARG A 111 -18.50 5.62 16.54
CA ARG A 111 -19.83 5.38 17.11
C ARG A 111 -20.02 3.93 17.57
N ASP A 112 -19.42 2.95 16.92
CA ASP A 112 -19.45 1.56 17.41
C ASP A 112 -18.63 1.42 18.69
N ASP A 113 -17.45 2.04 18.79
CA ASP A 113 -16.66 2.01 20.01
C ASP A 113 -17.39 2.67 21.19
N GLU A 114 -18.02 3.82 20.97
CA GLU A 114 -18.89 4.47 21.98
C GLU A 114 -20.02 3.55 22.46
N LEU A 115 -20.69 2.87 21.52
CA LEU A 115 -21.80 1.97 21.83
C LEU A 115 -21.34 0.69 22.54
N ASP A 116 -20.10 0.27 22.33
CA ASP A 116 -19.46 -0.85 23.04
C ASP A 116 -18.62 -0.40 24.25
N GLY A 117 -18.83 0.84 24.72
CA GLY A 117 -18.20 1.35 25.95
C GLY A 117 -16.67 1.47 25.86
N GLY A 118 -16.12 1.84 24.70
CA GLY A 118 -14.69 2.02 24.48
C GLY A 118 -13.90 0.72 24.32
N ARG A 119 -14.60 -0.39 24.04
CA ARG A 119 -14.00 -1.74 24.02
C ARG A 119 -13.11 -1.98 22.80
N ILE A 120 -13.39 -1.36 21.67
CA ILE A 120 -12.54 -1.43 20.47
C ILE A 120 -11.21 -0.72 20.75
N THR A 121 -11.26 0.46 21.38
CA THR A 121 -10.05 1.19 21.79
C THR A 121 -9.19 0.36 22.77
N ARG A 122 -9.82 -0.26 23.78
CA ARG A 122 -9.09 -1.12 24.72
C ARG A 122 -8.56 -2.40 24.09
N LEU A 123 -9.27 -2.96 23.11
CA LEU A 123 -8.82 -4.11 22.33
C LEU A 123 -7.50 -3.78 21.60
N ALA A 124 -7.44 -2.66 20.88
CA ALA A 124 -6.23 -2.19 20.19
C ALA A 124 -5.04 -2.07 21.16
N GLN A 125 -5.25 -1.40 22.30
CA GLN A 125 -4.22 -1.25 23.33
C GLN A 125 -3.77 -2.60 23.90
N SER A 126 -4.71 -3.51 24.15
CA SER A 126 -4.40 -4.83 24.70
C SER A 126 -3.55 -5.68 23.73
N ILE A 127 -3.82 -5.59 22.42
CA ILE A 127 -3.01 -6.25 21.39
C ILE A 127 -1.60 -5.66 21.37
N ALA A 128 -1.47 -4.33 21.40
CA ALA A 128 -0.17 -3.68 21.41
C ALA A 128 0.66 -4.01 22.66
N TYR A 129 0.05 -4.04 23.84
CA TYR A 129 0.74 -4.44 25.07
C TYR A 129 1.16 -5.91 25.03
N GLU A 130 0.32 -6.80 24.53
CA GLU A 130 0.66 -8.22 24.40
C GLU A 130 1.77 -8.43 23.36
N PHE A 131 1.74 -7.68 22.26
CA PHE A 131 2.83 -7.65 21.27
C PHE A 131 4.15 -7.24 21.93
N GLU A 132 4.17 -6.12 22.66
CA GLU A 132 5.36 -5.64 23.37
C GLU A 132 5.88 -6.65 24.40
N ILE A 133 4.99 -7.39 25.07
CA ILE A 133 5.38 -8.49 25.96
C ILE A 133 6.07 -9.64 25.21
N ILE A 134 5.60 -9.97 24.01
CA ILE A 134 6.10 -11.09 23.19
C ILE A 134 7.43 -10.73 22.53
N THR A 135 7.53 -9.55 21.92
CA THR A 135 8.63 -9.16 21.04
C THR A 135 9.67 -8.27 21.75
N GLY A 136 9.27 -7.55 22.79
CA GLY A 136 10.07 -6.50 23.42
C GLY A 136 10.11 -5.19 22.64
N GLU A 137 9.32 -5.05 21.57
CA GLU A 137 9.22 -3.86 20.72
C GLU A 137 7.84 -3.21 20.84
N GLU A 138 7.78 -1.86 20.83
CA GLU A 138 6.49 -1.14 20.91
C GLU A 138 5.75 -1.23 19.55
N LEU A 139 4.51 -1.73 19.57
CA LEU A 139 3.57 -1.57 18.45
C LEU A 139 2.84 -0.23 18.61
N LYS A 140 3.19 0.76 17.80
CA LYS A 140 2.54 2.07 17.86
C LYS A 140 1.10 1.99 17.39
N VAL A 141 0.18 2.33 18.28
CA VAL A 141 -1.27 2.32 18.00
C VAL A 141 -1.71 3.70 17.52
N PHE A 142 -2.21 3.75 16.29
CA PHE A 142 -2.97 4.88 15.77
C PHE A 142 -4.44 4.46 15.69
N LEU A 143 -5.25 5.09 16.54
CA LEU A 143 -6.69 4.98 16.47
C LEU A 143 -7.18 6.11 15.58
N ASP A 144 -7.98 5.79 14.56
CA ASP A 144 -8.50 6.78 13.62
C ASP A 144 -9.35 7.85 14.37
N ASP A 145 -8.73 9.01 14.60
CA ASP A 145 -9.40 10.30 14.64
C ASP A 145 -9.35 10.81 13.21
N THR A 146 -10.49 11.22 12.68
CA THR A 146 -10.80 11.57 11.28
C THR A 146 -9.99 12.74 10.68
N SER A 147 -8.80 13.02 11.20
CA SER A 147 -7.92 14.12 10.85
C SER A 147 -6.58 13.66 10.25
N ILE A 148 -6.24 12.37 10.30
CA ILE A 148 -5.01 11.84 9.69
C ILE A 148 -5.39 10.87 8.58
N SER A 149 -5.35 11.35 7.33
CA SER A 149 -5.48 10.46 6.18
C SER A 149 -4.20 9.61 6.08
N TRP A 150 -4.36 8.30 5.95
CA TRP A 150 -3.25 7.36 5.78
C TRP A 150 -2.26 7.77 4.68
N GLY A 151 -2.76 8.44 3.65
CA GLY A 151 -1.98 9.05 2.59
C GLY A 151 -0.85 9.97 3.07
N GLU A 152 -1.14 10.95 3.94
CA GLU A 152 -0.16 11.95 4.39
C GLU A 152 1.04 11.35 5.18
N SER A 153 0.88 10.14 5.74
CA SER A 153 1.90 9.50 6.59
C SER A 153 2.70 8.40 5.90
N TRP A 154 2.22 7.86 4.77
CA TRP A 154 2.78 6.65 4.16
C TRP A 154 4.15 6.89 3.49
N ARG A 155 4.38 8.00 2.78
CA ARG A 155 5.71 8.28 2.17
C ARG A 155 6.79 8.72 3.16
N ALA A 156 6.44 9.54 4.16
CA ALA A 156 7.39 9.91 5.22
C ALA A 156 7.93 8.67 5.97
N ARG A 157 7.20 7.54 5.90
CA ARG A 157 7.53 6.28 6.56
C ARG A 157 8.10 5.24 5.59
N ILE A 158 7.74 5.26 4.30
CA ILE A 158 8.29 4.37 3.28
C ILE A 158 9.63 4.81 2.67
N ASP A 159 9.87 6.11 2.50
CA ASP A 159 11.23 6.57 2.14
C ASP A 159 12.23 6.34 3.29
N MET A 160 11.71 6.05 4.50
CA MET A 160 12.43 5.50 5.65
C MET A 160 12.23 3.97 5.83
N ALA A 161 11.44 3.29 5.01
CA ALA A 161 11.11 1.87 5.12
C ALA A 161 12.12 0.99 4.36
N LEU A 162 13.33 0.95 4.91
CA LEU A 162 13.84 -0.35 5.34
C LEU A 162 13.62 -0.55 6.86
N SER A 163 12.86 0.32 7.53
CA SER A 163 12.85 0.39 9.00
C SER A 163 11.51 0.10 9.71
N SER A 164 10.31 0.49 9.27
CA SER A 164 9.07 0.20 10.05
C SER A 164 7.91 -0.35 9.20
N VAL A 165 7.45 -1.56 9.50
CA VAL A 165 6.26 -2.17 8.89
C VAL A 165 4.98 -1.54 9.45
N THR A 166 3.99 -1.32 8.59
CA THR A 166 2.71 -0.68 8.95
C THR A 166 1.54 -1.61 8.62
N PHE A 167 0.70 -1.88 9.61
CA PHE A 167 -0.51 -2.69 9.51
C PHE A 167 -1.76 -1.80 9.45
N LEU A 168 -2.77 -2.24 8.68
CA LEU A 168 -4.13 -1.75 8.80
C LEU A 168 -5.00 -2.84 9.43
N ILE A 169 -5.71 -2.51 10.50
CA ILE A 169 -6.54 -3.42 11.28
C ILE A 169 -8.00 -2.91 11.25
N PRO A 170 -8.79 -3.29 10.23
CA PRO A 170 -10.22 -2.99 10.17
C PRO A 170 -11.01 -3.70 11.26
N ILE A 171 -11.81 -2.96 12.04
CA ILE A 171 -12.78 -3.53 13.00
C ILE A 171 -14.15 -3.55 12.33
N VAL A 172 -14.50 -4.71 11.77
CA VAL A 172 -15.56 -4.78 10.77
C VAL A 172 -16.94 -4.94 11.41
N THR A 173 -17.79 -3.94 11.15
CA THR A 173 -19.19 -3.87 11.56
C THR A 173 -20.09 -3.39 10.41
N PRO A 174 -21.43 -3.45 10.53
CA PRO A 174 -22.32 -2.88 9.52
C PRO A 174 -22.19 -1.36 9.38
N ARG A 175 -21.72 -0.64 10.41
CA ARG A 175 -21.50 0.82 10.32
C ARG A 175 -20.14 1.13 9.71
N PHE A 176 -19.14 0.29 9.94
CA PHE A 176 -17.85 0.33 9.24
C PHE A 176 -18.05 0.35 7.71
N LEU A 177 -18.78 -0.63 7.15
CA LEU A 177 -19.01 -0.69 5.69
C LEU A 177 -19.83 0.48 5.13
N LYS A 178 -20.56 1.21 5.99
CA LYS A 178 -21.33 2.41 5.61
C LYS A 178 -20.54 3.71 5.78
N SER A 179 -19.40 3.68 6.47
CA SER A 179 -18.58 4.85 6.72
C SER A 179 -17.68 5.11 5.53
N GLN A 180 -17.87 6.24 4.86
CA GLN A 180 -17.04 6.63 3.72
C GLN A 180 -15.56 6.73 4.08
N GLU A 181 -15.24 7.24 5.27
CA GLU A 181 -13.86 7.31 5.76
C GLU A 181 -13.26 5.90 5.94
N CYS A 182 -13.96 4.97 6.60
CA CYS A 182 -13.45 3.60 6.76
C CYS A 182 -13.26 2.88 5.41
N ARG A 183 -14.19 3.10 4.46
CA ARG A 183 -14.09 2.55 3.11
C ARG A 183 -12.86 3.11 2.39
N LYS A 184 -12.67 4.43 2.46
CA LYS A 184 -11.52 5.13 1.89
C LYS A 184 -10.21 4.51 2.37
N GLU A 185 -10.04 4.41 3.69
CA GLU A 185 -8.84 3.88 4.33
C GLU A 185 -8.51 2.44 3.88
N VAL A 186 -9.51 1.55 3.80
CA VAL A 186 -9.28 0.17 3.31
C VAL A 186 -8.88 0.13 1.84
N ILE A 187 -9.58 0.90 0.99
CA ILE A 187 -9.31 0.93 -0.45
C ILE A 187 -7.90 1.44 -0.70
N THR A 188 -7.54 2.58 -0.10
CA THR A 188 -6.22 3.18 -0.27
C THR A 188 -5.12 2.25 0.24
N PHE A 189 -5.27 1.66 1.43
CA PHE A 189 -4.28 0.73 1.98
C PHE A 189 -4.11 -0.52 1.11
N ALA A 190 -5.22 -1.11 0.66
CA ALA A 190 -5.19 -2.34 -0.13
C ALA A 190 -4.44 -2.15 -1.46
N GLY A 191 -4.67 -1.01 -2.14
CA GLY A 191 -3.97 -0.66 -3.38
C GLY A 191 -2.45 -0.63 -3.22
N HIS A 192 -1.99 0.05 -2.18
CA HIS A 192 -0.55 0.13 -1.88
C HIS A 192 0.04 -1.19 -1.42
N ALA A 193 -0.61 -1.89 -0.49
CA ALA A 193 -0.18 -3.20 -0.03
C ALA A 193 0.01 -4.17 -1.21
N THR A 194 -0.95 -4.18 -2.15
CA THR A 194 -0.87 -4.98 -3.38
C THR A 194 0.29 -4.55 -4.28
N SER A 195 0.54 -3.24 -4.43
CA SER A 195 1.67 -2.73 -5.24
C SER A 195 3.06 -3.16 -4.74
N PHE A 196 3.16 -3.59 -3.47
CA PHE A 196 4.39 -4.10 -2.85
C PHE A 196 4.37 -5.62 -2.61
N GLY A 197 3.28 -6.33 -2.92
CA GLY A 197 3.12 -7.74 -2.56
C GLY A 197 3.07 -7.96 -1.05
N LEU A 198 2.45 -7.04 -0.30
CA LEU A 198 2.36 -7.05 1.16
C LEU A 198 0.90 -7.10 1.62
N GLU A 199 0.06 -7.87 0.93
CA GLU A 199 -1.39 -7.93 1.15
C GLU A 199 -1.78 -8.40 2.56
N GLU A 200 -0.89 -9.17 3.20
CA GLU A 200 -0.96 -9.67 4.57
C GLU A 200 -0.95 -8.60 5.66
N LEU A 201 -0.51 -7.37 5.34
CA LEU A 201 -0.53 -6.23 6.26
C LEU A 201 -1.95 -5.70 6.52
N LEU A 202 -2.93 -6.13 5.73
CA LEU A 202 -4.35 -5.89 5.99
C LEU A 202 -4.90 -7.01 6.87
N LEU A 203 -5.22 -6.70 8.13
CA LEU A 203 -5.64 -7.64 9.16
C LEU A 203 -7.07 -7.36 9.68
N PRO A 204 -8.12 -7.81 8.98
CA PRO A 204 -9.49 -7.53 9.39
C PRO A 204 -9.91 -8.35 10.61
N ILE A 205 -10.57 -7.69 11.55
CA ILE A 205 -11.23 -8.31 12.71
C ILE A 205 -12.74 -8.30 12.46
N HIS A 206 -13.35 -9.48 12.31
CA HIS A 206 -14.80 -9.62 12.13
C HIS A 206 -15.50 -9.47 13.48
N TYR A 207 -15.87 -8.23 13.80
CA TYR A 207 -16.26 -7.86 15.16
C TYR A 207 -17.72 -8.20 15.49
N VAL A 208 -18.63 -8.07 14.52
CA VAL A 208 -20.04 -8.46 14.64
C VAL A 208 -20.48 -9.16 13.37
N ASN A 209 -21.63 -9.83 13.38
CA ASN A 209 -22.14 -10.43 12.16
C ASN A 209 -22.42 -9.36 11.09
N VAL A 210 -21.82 -9.54 9.92
CA VAL A 210 -21.96 -8.66 8.75
C VAL A 210 -22.38 -9.57 7.59
N PRO A 211 -23.66 -9.55 7.17
CA PRO A 211 -24.16 -10.44 6.12
C PRO A 211 -23.33 -10.41 4.84
N GLN A 212 -22.83 -9.23 4.46
CA GLN A 212 -21.97 -9.03 3.30
C GLN A 212 -20.65 -9.83 3.36
N LEU A 213 -20.22 -10.28 4.55
CA LEU A 213 -19.00 -11.08 4.73
C LEU A 213 -19.30 -12.56 5.02
N THR A 214 -20.55 -12.93 5.25
CA THR A 214 -20.94 -14.31 5.58
C THR A 214 -21.66 -15.03 4.44
N ASP A 215 -22.29 -14.28 3.55
CA ASP A 215 -23.24 -14.80 2.57
C ASP A 215 -22.64 -14.77 1.15
N GLY A 216 -21.62 -15.60 0.90
CA GLY A 216 -21.02 -15.74 -0.45
C GLY A 216 -20.17 -14.54 -0.89
N GLU A 217 -19.95 -14.42 -2.21
CA GLU A 217 -19.23 -13.27 -2.79
C GLU A 217 -20.05 -11.98 -2.62
N SER A 218 -19.43 -10.99 -1.99
CA SER A 218 -20.03 -9.67 -1.78
C SER A 218 -19.96 -8.82 -3.05
N GLU A 219 -21.07 -8.16 -3.40
CA GLU A 219 -21.08 -7.09 -4.40
C GLU A 219 -20.53 -5.75 -3.86
N ASP A 220 -20.26 -5.65 -2.57
CA ASP A 220 -19.56 -4.53 -1.95
C ASP A 220 -18.05 -4.77 -2.00
N GLU A 221 -17.33 -3.85 -2.62
CA GLU A 221 -15.90 -3.90 -2.92
C GLU A 221 -15.02 -3.87 -1.68
N VAL A 222 -15.38 -3.11 -0.65
CA VAL A 222 -14.63 -3.07 0.62
C VAL A 222 -14.82 -4.37 1.36
N ALA A 223 -16.05 -4.89 1.37
CA ALA A 223 -16.31 -6.23 1.91
C ALA A 223 -15.58 -7.32 1.10
N ALA A 224 -15.49 -7.19 -0.23
CA ALA A 224 -14.75 -8.13 -1.07
C ALA A 224 -13.24 -8.09 -0.80
N LEU A 225 -12.64 -6.90 -0.68
CA LEU A 225 -11.24 -6.71 -0.30
C LEU A 225 -10.95 -7.33 1.08
N ILE A 226 -11.84 -7.11 2.05
CA ILE A 226 -11.73 -7.70 3.39
C ILE A 226 -11.87 -9.23 3.36
N ALA A 227 -12.85 -9.75 2.62
CA ALA A 227 -13.15 -11.19 2.56
C ALA A 227 -12.05 -12.01 1.88
N ARG A 228 -11.24 -11.39 1.01
CA ARG A 228 -10.04 -12.00 0.41
C ARG A 228 -8.89 -12.16 1.39
N ARG A 229 -8.95 -11.53 2.57
CA ARG A 229 -7.92 -11.63 3.60
C ARG A 229 -8.31 -12.62 4.67
N GLN A 230 -7.31 -13.16 5.36
CA GLN A 230 -7.55 -13.99 6.53
C GLN A 230 -8.07 -13.12 7.68
N MET A 231 -9.39 -13.16 7.91
CA MET A 231 -10.06 -12.43 8.98
C MET A 231 -9.97 -13.15 10.33
N GLU A 232 -9.96 -12.38 11.41
CA GLU A 232 -10.02 -12.90 12.78
C GLU A 232 -11.44 -12.77 13.32
N ASP A 233 -12.10 -13.90 13.59
CA ASP A 233 -13.49 -13.91 14.06
C ASP A 233 -13.58 -13.54 15.54
N TRP A 234 -14.13 -12.35 15.80
CA TRP A 234 -14.31 -11.77 17.13
C TRP A 234 -15.77 -11.66 17.56
N ARG A 235 -16.72 -12.17 16.77
CA ARG A 235 -18.17 -11.98 16.97
C ARG A 235 -18.65 -12.46 18.34
N GLU A 236 -18.12 -13.59 18.79
CA GLU A 236 -18.38 -14.15 20.12
C GLU A 236 -17.40 -13.63 21.18
N LEU A 237 -16.12 -13.45 20.82
CA LEU A 237 -15.07 -13.01 21.76
C LEU A 237 -15.33 -11.62 22.34
N ARG A 238 -15.93 -10.72 21.55
CA ARG A 238 -16.31 -9.39 22.04
C ARG A 238 -17.40 -9.41 23.12
N LEU A 239 -18.07 -10.55 23.35
CA LEU A 239 -19.10 -10.70 24.38
C LEU A 239 -18.53 -11.26 25.70
N ASP A 240 -17.34 -11.86 25.66
CA ASP A 240 -16.69 -12.43 26.84
C ASP A 240 -16.23 -11.32 27.81
N ASP A 241 -15.84 -11.66 29.04
CA ASP A 241 -15.16 -10.73 29.93
C ASP A 241 -13.71 -10.48 29.45
N GLU A 242 -13.24 -9.23 29.45
CA GLU A 242 -11.89 -8.86 28.98
C GLU A 242 -10.76 -9.57 29.75
N LYS A 243 -11.01 -10.04 30.98
CA LYS A 243 -10.04 -10.79 31.79
C LYS A 243 -10.19 -12.31 31.64
N SER A 244 -11.20 -12.77 30.93
CA SER A 244 -11.45 -14.20 30.73
C SER A 244 -10.26 -14.88 30.04
N PRO A 245 -9.99 -16.17 30.34
CA PRO A 245 -8.93 -16.91 29.66
C PRO A 245 -9.07 -16.89 28.13
N ARG A 246 -10.30 -17.05 27.63
CA ARG A 246 -10.61 -17.08 26.20
C ARG A 246 -10.31 -15.74 25.51
N TYR A 247 -10.70 -14.61 26.11
CA TYR A 247 -10.39 -13.29 25.57
C TYR A 247 -8.88 -13.03 25.53
N ARG A 248 -8.15 -13.31 26.62
CA ARG A 248 -6.69 -13.11 26.67
C ARG A 248 -5.94 -14.01 25.69
N GLN A 249 -6.39 -15.24 25.49
CA GLN A 249 -5.83 -16.13 24.47
C GLN A 249 -6.02 -15.58 23.05
N ALA A 250 -7.17 -14.95 22.77
CA ALA A 250 -7.41 -14.34 21.46
C ALA A 250 -6.52 -13.10 21.23
N ILE A 251 -6.30 -12.27 22.26
CA ILE A 251 -5.34 -11.16 22.22
C ILE A 251 -3.94 -11.69 21.90
N HIS A 252 -3.50 -12.72 22.64
CA HIS A 252 -2.21 -13.38 22.42
C HIS A 252 -2.05 -13.90 20.99
N LYS A 253 -3.09 -14.55 20.44
CA LYS A 253 -3.08 -15.04 19.06
C LYS A 253 -2.90 -13.89 18.04
N LEU A 254 -3.60 -12.78 18.22
CA LEU A 254 -3.45 -11.61 17.34
C LEU A 254 -2.05 -11.01 17.41
N ALA A 255 -1.50 -10.88 18.61
CA ALA A 255 -0.17 -10.35 18.83
C ALA A 255 0.92 -11.23 18.19
N LEU A 256 0.80 -12.57 18.33
CA LEU A 256 1.68 -13.52 17.63
C LEU A 256 1.60 -13.36 16.12
N ARG A 257 0.38 -13.26 15.56
CA ARG A 257 0.20 -13.11 14.12
C ARG A 257 0.84 -11.83 13.58
N ILE A 258 0.71 -10.71 14.30
CA ILE A 258 1.39 -9.45 13.93
C ILE A 258 2.91 -9.63 13.95
N SER A 259 3.45 -10.33 14.95
CA SER A 259 4.89 -10.64 15.05
C SER A 259 5.38 -11.52 13.90
N GLU A 260 4.62 -12.56 13.54
CA GLU A 260 4.96 -13.48 12.44
C GLU A 260 5.05 -12.72 11.11
N ILE A 261 4.05 -11.89 10.80
CA ILE A 261 4.04 -11.07 9.58
C ILE A 261 5.19 -10.04 9.60
N LEU A 262 5.49 -9.46 10.76
CA LEU A 262 6.61 -8.52 10.89
C LEU A 262 7.95 -9.21 10.61
N GLU A 263 8.15 -10.44 11.11
CA GLU A 263 9.35 -11.23 10.84
C GLU A 263 9.47 -11.56 9.35
N GLU A 264 8.38 -11.98 8.71
CA GLU A 264 8.34 -12.30 7.27
C GLU A 264 8.63 -11.07 6.40
N ALA A 265 7.97 -9.94 6.68
CA ALA A 265 8.17 -8.68 5.96
C ALA A 265 9.56 -8.06 6.18
N SER A 266 10.27 -8.43 7.26
CA SER A 266 11.62 -7.94 7.57
C SER A 266 12.74 -8.73 6.87
N VAL A 267 12.43 -9.89 6.25
CA VAL A 267 13.41 -10.66 5.48
C VAL A 267 13.49 -10.08 4.07
N PRO A 268 14.63 -9.47 3.65
CA PRO A 268 14.77 -9.02 2.28
C PRO A 268 14.65 -10.23 1.32
N PRO A 269 13.92 -10.12 0.21
CA PRO A 269 13.77 -11.21 -0.73
C PRO A 269 15.17 -11.69 -1.15
N PRO A 270 15.44 -13.01 -1.15
CA PRO A 270 16.74 -13.52 -1.52
C PRO A 270 17.10 -13.03 -2.94
N PRO A 271 18.38 -12.71 -3.21
CA PRO A 271 18.79 -12.31 -4.54
C PRO A 271 18.42 -13.42 -5.52
N VAL A 272 17.53 -13.08 -6.46
CA VAL A 272 16.99 -13.99 -7.46
C VAL A 272 18.15 -14.55 -8.29
N LEU A 273 18.57 -15.77 -7.97
CA LEU A 273 19.22 -16.67 -8.89
C LEU A 273 18.13 -17.64 -9.32
N THR A 274 17.44 -17.36 -10.43
CA THR A 274 16.48 -18.32 -10.99
C THR A 274 17.22 -19.64 -11.29
N PRO A 275 16.62 -20.77 -10.91
CA PRO A 275 15.61 -21.37 -11.80
C PRO A 275 14.27 -21.72 -11.12
N VAL A 276 13.24 -21.55 -11.96
CA VAL A 276 11.86 -22.10 -12.00
C VAL A 276 11.50 -23.21 -11.00
N ASP A 277 10.28 -23.08 -10.48
CA ASP A 277 9.50 -23.96 -9.58
C ASP A 277 9.57 -23.61 -8.08
N GLY A 278 8.88 -22.53 -7.75
CA GLY A 278 8.38 -22.23 -6.41
C GLY A 278 7.06 -21.50 -6.58
N ASP A 279 5.98 -22.16 -6.16
CA ASP A 279 4.60 -21.65 -6.12
C ASP A 279 4.56 -20.43 -5.19
N VAL A 280 4.82 -19.24 -5.75
CA VAL A 280 4.48 -17.95 -5.13
C VAL A 280 3.39 -17.38 -6.02
N ASP A 281 2.15 -17.59 -5.62
CA ASP A 281 0.93 -17.26 -6.37
C ASP A 281 0.69 -15.73 -6.46
N GLU A 282 1.64 -14.90 -5.99
CA GLU A 282 1.52 -13.45 -5.96
C GLU A 282 2.12 -12.78 -7.22
N PRO A 283 1.37 -11.86 -7.87
CA PRO A 283 1.82 -11.22 -9.11
C PRO A 283 3.10 -10.40 -8.91
N GLY A 284 4.11 -10.66 -9.75
CA GLY A 284 5.29 -9.80 -9.84
C GLY A 284 4.98 -8.48 -10.57
N PHE A 285 5.97 -7.59 -10.62
CA PHE A 285 5.82 -6.28 -11.28
C PHE A 285 5.32 -6.37 -12.73
N ILE A 286 5.81 -7.34 -13.51
CA ILE A 286 5.41 -7.51 -14.92
C ILE A 286 3.94 -7.95 -15.02
N GLU A 287 3.51 -8.85 -14.14
CA GLU A 287 2.14 -9.33 -14.07
C GLU A 287 1.17 -8.21 -13.66
N VAL A 288 1.55 -7.39 -12.67
CA VAL A 288 0.79 -6.20 -12.25
C VAL A 288 0.63 -5.20 -13.41
N MET A 289 1.70 -4.90 -14.13
CA MET A 289 1.65 -3.99 -15.28
C MET A 289 0.80 -4.54 -16.43
N ALA A 290 0.91 -5.83 -16.73
CA ALA A 290 0.10 -6.48 -17.76
C ALA A 290 -1.40 -6.47 -17.42
N ALA A 291 -1.74 -6.67 -16.14
CA ALA A 291 -3.12 -6.58 -15.66
C ALA A 291 -3.68 -5.16 -15.83
N ALA A 292 -2.92 -4.14 -15.42
CA ALA A 292 -3.32 -2.74 -15.57
C ALA A 292 -3.52 -2.34 -17.05
N GLU A 293 -2.59 -2.72 -17.94
CA GLU A 293 -2.71 -2.46 -19.39
C GLU A 293 -3.97 -3.10 -19.98
N ALA A 294 -4.28 -4.34 -19.59
CA ALA A 294 -5.47 -5.05 -20.06
C ALA A 294 -6.79 -4.51 -19.49
N ALA A 295 -6.76 -3.89 -18.30
CA ALA A 295 -7.93 -3.35 -17.63
C ALA A 295 -8.28 -1.92 -18.08
N LEU A 296 -7.28 -1.08 -18.42
CA LEU A 296 -7.48 0.33 -18.80
C LEU A 296 -8.51 0.55 -19.92
N PRO A 297 -8.45 -0.13 -21.08
CA PRO A 297 -9.43 0.07 -22.15
C PRO A 297 -10.84 -0.39 -21.75
N LYS A 298 -10.95 -1.43 -20.92
CA LYS A 298 -12.25 -1.93 -20.41
C LYS A 298 -12.86 -0.91 -19.46
N TRP A 299 -12.05 -0.35 -18.56
CA TRP A 299 -12.47 0.68 -17.63
C TRP A 299 -12.99 1.93 -18.36
N GLN A 300 -12.29 2.38 -19.41
CA GLN A 300 -12.77 3.50 -20.23
C GLN A 300 -14.14 3.20 -20.86
N ALA A 301 -14.33 2.02 -21.46
CA ALA A 301 -15.61 1.62 -22.03
C ALA A 301 -16.71 1.55 -20.95
N THR A 302 -16.40 1.02 -19.77
CA THR A 302 -17.32 0.98 -18.63
C THR A 302 -17.74 2.39 -18.20
N VAL A 303 -16.82 3.36 -18.16
CA VAL A 303 -17.13 4.77 -17.84
C VAL A 303 -18.06 5.41 -18.88
N GLU A 304 -17.80 5.16 -20.17
CA GLU A 304 -18.64 5.66 -21.27
C GLU A 304 -20.07 5.08 -21.18
N GLU A 305 -20.19 3.76 -21.03
CA GLU A 305 -21.49 3.09 -20.85
C GLU A 305 -22.22 3.56 -19.57
N PHE A 306 -21.48 3.86 -18.49
CA PHE A 306 -22.04 4.37 -17.24
C PHE A 306 -22.68 5.74 -17.43
N ALA A 307 -22.04 6.62 -18.21
CA ALA A 307 -22.57 7.93 -18.54
C ALA A 307 -23.87 7.82 -19.36
N GLU A 308 -23.91 6.93 -20.35
CA GLU A 308 -25.10 6.69 -21.18
C GLU A 308 -26.30 6.19 -20.37
N VAL A 309 -26.09 5.18 -19.51
CA VAL A 309 -27.18 4.63 -18.69
C VAL A 309 -27.67 5.65 -17.65
N THR A 310 -26.77 6.47 -17.10
CA THR A 310 -27.15 7.54 -16.15
C THR A 310 -28.04 8.59 -16.83
N GLN A 311 -27.74 8.96 -18.07
CA GLN A 311 -28.60 9.85 -18.86
C GLN A 311 -29.97 9.21 -19.14
N SER A 312 -30.00 7.92 -19.47
CA SER A 312 -31.25 7.17 -19.67
C SER A 312 -32.13 7.14 -18.41
N ILE A 313 -31.55 6.84 -17.24
CA ILE A 313 -32.26 6.88 -15.95
C ILE A 313 -32.80 8.27 -15.66
N THR A 314 -32.00 9.32 -15.89
CA THR A 314 -32.40 10.71 -15.68
C THR A 314 -33.58 11.09 -16.57
N ALA A 315 -33.58 10.65 -17.84
CA ALA A 315 -34.68 10.89 -18.76
C ALA A 315 -36.00 10.23 -18.29
N GLU A 316 -35.94 9.00 -17.77
CA GLU A 316 -37.12 8.30 -17.24
C GLU A 316 -37.67 8.96 -15.95
N ILE A 317 -36.79 9.43 -15.05
CA ILE A 317 -37.20 10.22 -13.88
C ILE A 317 -37.84 11.55 -14.31
N GLY A 318 -37.29 12.21 -15.33
CA GLY A 318 -37.85 13.42 -15.93
C GLY A 318 -39.24 13.18 -16.51
N TRP A 319 -39.43 12.08 -17.25
CA TRP A 319 -40.73 11.64 -17.76
C TRP A 319 -41.75 11.47 -16.64
N ALA A 320 -41.38 10.77 -15.56
CA ALA A 320 -42.31 10.55 -14.45
C ALA A 320 -42.71 11.85 -13.75
N THR A 321 -41.78 12.79 -13.60
CA THR A 321 -42.06 14.12 -13.03
C THR A 321 -43.09 14.87 -13.88
N HIS A 322 -42.91 14.86 -15.21
CA HIS A 322 -43.86 15.45 -16.15
C HIS A 322 -45.24 14.78 -16.06
N GLU A 323 -45.29 13.45 -16.08
CA GLU A 323 -46.56 12.71 -16.04
C GLU A 323 -47.31 12.83 -14.71
N MET A 324 -46.59 12.94 -13.59
CA MET A 324 -47.21 13.23 -12.29
C MET A 324 -47.88 14.61 -12.29
N ASN A 325 -47.18 15.64 -12.78
CA ASN A 325 -47.73 16.99 -12.89
C ASN A 325 -48.96 17.03 -13.82
N ALA A 326 -48.89 16.35 -14.96
CA ALA A 326 -50.01 16.26 -15.89
C ALA A 326 -51.20 15.50 -15.29
N SER A 327 -50.95 14.41 -14.56
CA SER A 327 -51.98 13.65 -13.85
C SER A 327 -52.64 14.48 -12.74
N ASP A 328 -51.86 15.26 -11.99
CA ASP A 328 -52.37 16.13 -10.93
C ASP A 328 -53.21 17.28 -11.49
N ALA A 329 -52.80 17.88 -12.61
CA ALA A 329 -53.58 18.90 -13.32
C ALA A 329 -54.96 18.38 -13.78
N ARG A 330 -55.09 17.07 -14.02
CA ARG A 330 -56.37 16.39 -14.34
C ARG A 330 -57.14 15.91 -13.10
N GLY A 331 -56.69 16.25 -11.88
CA GLY A 331 -57.32 15.84 -10.62
C GLY A 331 -57.02 14.39 -10.21
N GLY A 332 -55.98 13.76 -10.75
CA GLY A 332 -55.65 12.36 -10.47
C GLY A 332 -55.11 12.09 -9.06
N GLY A 333 -54.61 13.11 -8.37
CA GLY A 333 -54.10 13.04 -6.99
C GLY A 333 -53.13 11.88 -6.75
N PHE A 334 -53.12 11.35 -5.53
CA PHE A 334 -52.22 10.25 -5.15
C PHE A 334 -52.42 8.96 -5.96
N ALA A 335 -53.65 8.64 -6.37
CA ALA A 335 -53.92 7.48 -7.23
C ALA A 335 -53.22 7.62 -8.61
N GLY A 336 -53.21 8.85 -9.15
CA GLY A 336 -52.46 9.22 -10.34
C GLY A 336 -50.95 9.02 -10.17
N ARG A 337 -50.40 9.56 -9.09
CA ARG A 337 -48.97 9.44 -8.78
C ARG A 337 -48.52 7.99 -8.60
N VAL A 338 -49.30 7.16 -7.89
CA VAL A 338 -48.99 5.72 -7.73
C VAL A 338 -48.90 5.01 -9.08
N ARG A 339 -49.83 5.28 -10.00
CA ARG A 339 -49.82 4.71 -11.35
C ARG A 339 -48.56 5.12 -12.12
N VAL A 340 -48.20 6.39 -12.07
CA VAL A 340 -46.98 6.89 -12.73
C VAL A 340 -45.74 6.25 -12.12
N THR A 341 -45.67 6.13 -10.79
CA THR A 341 -44.54 5.45 -10.12
C THR A 341 -44.44 3.97 -10.49
N GLN A 342 -45.55 3.26 -10.64
CA GLN A 342 -45.54 1.86 -11.08
C GLN A 342 -45.02 1.72 -12.51
N GLU A 343 -45.37 2.66 -13.39
CA GLU A 343 -44.89 2.66 -14.77
C GLU A 343 -43.42 3.07 -14.86
N LEU A 344 -43.00 4.07 -14.07
CA LEU A 344 -41.59 4.43 -13.90
C LEU A 344 -40.76 3.22 -13.45
N ALA A 345 -41.26 2.43 -12.48
CA ALA A 345 -40.55 1.25 -12.00
C ALA A 345 -40.29 0.24 -13.13
N LYS A 346 -41.25 0.02 -14.04
CA LYS A 346 -41.05 -0.85 -15.21
C LYS A 346 -40.01 -0.27 -16.16
N ARG A 347 -40.12 1.03 -16.47
CA ARG A 347 -39.18 1.74 -17.36
C ARG A 347 -37.75 1.74 -16.84
N LEU A 348 -37.57 1.83 -15.53
CA LEU A 348 -36.28 1.81 -14.87
C LEU A 348 -35.70 0.41 -14.67
N THR A 349 -36.46 -0.67 -14.87
CA THR A 349 -35.99 -2.03 -14.55
C THR A 349 -34.70 -2.38 -15.31
N ASP A 350 -34.66 -2.16 -16.63
CA ASP A 350 -33.47 -2.45 -17.43
C ASP A 350 -32.32 -1.45 -17.21
N PRO A 351 -32.53 -0.13 -17.24
CA PRO A 351 -31.46 0.84 -16.94
C PRO A 351 -30.83 0.62 -15.56
N VAL A 352 -31.62 0.27 -14.54
CA VAL A 352 -31.11 0.01 -13.18
C VAL A 352 -30.33 -1.30 -13.10
N ARG A 353 -30.75 -2.34 -13.83
CA ARG A 353 -29.96 -3.56 -13.96
C ARG A 353 -28.61 -3.29 -14.63
N ILE A 354 -28.59 -2.48 -15.69
CA ILE A 354 -27.37 -2.13 -16.43
C ILE A 354 -26.42 -1.31 -15.55
N ILE A 355 -26.89 -0.23 -14.90
CA ILE A 355 -26.03 0.60 -14.05
C ILE A 355 -25.44 -0.19 -12.87
N SER A 356 -26.19 -1.17 -12.33
CA SER A 356 -25.69 -2.05 -11.25
C SER A 356 -24.53 -2.93 -11.73
N LEU A 357 -24.66 -3.52 -12.92
CA LEU A 357 -23.58 -4.32 -13.53
C LEU A 357 -22.36 -3.46 -13.85
N LEU A 358 -22.56 -2.25 -14.40
CA LEU A 358 -21.48 -1.32 -14.72
C LEU A 358 -20.78 -0.80 -13.47
N GLY A 359 -21.50 -0.53 -12.38
CA GLY A 359 -20.88 -0.16 -11.10
C GLY A 359 -19.93 -1.24 -10.58
N ALA A 360 -20.35 -2.51 -10.63
CA ALA A 360 -19.50 -3.64 -10.22
C ALA A 360 -18.26 -3.80 -11.11
N LYS A 361 -18.42 -3.68 -12.43
CA LYS A 361 -17.30 -3.69 -13.39
C LYS A 361 -16.33 -2.54 -13.13
N TYR A 362 -16.85 -1.32 -12.99
CA TYR A 362 -16.05 -0.11 -12.77
C TYR A 362 -15.13 -0.27 -11.57
N SER A 363 -15.66 -0.72 -10.44
CA SER A 363 -14.88 -0.94 -9.21
C SER A 363 -13.84 -2.05 -9.38
N THR A 364 -14.22 -3.18 -10.00
CA THR A 364 -13.31 -4.31 -10.23
C THR A 364 -12.15 -3.93 -11.15
N GLU A 365 -12.45 -3.30 -12.29
CA GLU A 365 -11.45 -2.87 -13.26
C GLU A 365 -10.52 -1.81 -12.66
N LEU A 366 -11.04 -0.88 -11.86
CA LEU A 366 -10.21 0.14 -11.21
C LEU A 366 -9.27 -0.45 -10.15
N LEU A 367 -9.73 -1.43 -9.38
CA LEU A 367 -8.88 -2.16 -8.41
C LEU A 367 -7.77 -2.98 -9.10
N GLU A 368 -7.97 -3.45 -10.34
CA GLU A 368 -6.92 -4.09 -11.14
C GLU A 368 -5.90 -3.09 -11.70
N ILE A 369 -6.33 -1.86 -12.00
CA ILE A 369 -5.48 -0.80 -12.54
C ILE A 369 -4.59 -0.17 -11.44
N ASP A 370 -5.15 0.01 -10.25
CA ASP A 370 -4.56 0.79 -9.15
C ASP A 370 -3.10 0.42 -8.80
N PRO A 371 -2.74 -0.85 -8.55
CA PRO A 371 -1.37 -1.19 -8.18
C PRO A 371 -0.35 -0.87 -9.28
N GLY A 372 -0.75 -0.98 -10.55
CA GLY A 372 0.10 -0.63 -11.70
C GLY A 372 0.35 0.88 -11.79
N ILE A 373 -0.68 1.70 -11.57
CA ILE A 373 -0.55 3.16 -11.56
C ILE A 373 0.33 3.62 -10.38
N ILE A 374 0.12 3.09 -9.17
CA ILE A 374 0.96 3.37 -8.00
C ILE A 374 2.42 3.02 -8.29
N SER A 375 2.66 1.85 -8.89
CA SER A 375 4.01 1.39 -9.25
C SER A 375 4.71 2.32 -10.25
N LEU A 376 3.99 2.78 -11.28
CA LEU A 376 4.51 3.75 -12.25
C LEU A 376 4.83 5.10 -11.61
N ILE A 377 3.94 5.64 -10.77
CA ILE A 377 4.17 6.90 -10.05
C ILE A 377 5.42 6.77 -9.15
N ARG A 378 5.62 5.62 -8.51
CA ARG A 378 6.80 5.36 -7.68
C ARG A 378 8.08 5.26 -8.52
N GLN A 379 8.09 4.49 -9.60
CA GLN A 379 9.28 4.39 -10.47
C GLN A 379 9.69 5.75 -11.05
N ALA A 380 8.70 6.57 -11.46
CA ALA A 380 8.93 7.94 -11.89
C ALA A 380 9.63 8.79 -10.81
N SER A 381 9.34 8.53 -9.53
CA SER A 381 9.95 9.25 -8.40
C SER A 381 11.38 8.80 -8.05
N GLU A 382 11.76 7.55 -8.35
CA GLU A 382 13.08 6.99 -8.05
C GLU A 382 14.17 7.43 -9.05
N GLY A 383 13.78 8.07 -10.17
CA GLY A 383 14.72 8.70 -11.11
C GLY A 383 15.57 7.71 -11.93
N VAL A 384 15.13 6.46 -12.06
CA VAL A 384 15.82 5.40 -12.82
C VAL A 384 15.16 5.23 -14.19
N LEU A 385 15.11 6.31 -14.97
CA LEU A 385 14.54 6.30 -16.32
C LEU A 385 15.52 6.96 -17.29
N ASP A 386 15.56 6.48 -18.53
CA ASP A 386 16.31 7.15 -19.59
C ASP A 386 15.53 8.35 -20.17
N GLU A 387 16.15 9.12 -21.06
CA GLU A 387 15.54 10.36 -21.60
C GLU A 387 14.26 10.12 -22.41
N GLU A 388 14.09 8.93 -23.01
CA GLU A 388 12.91 8.57 -23.80
C GLU A 388 11.75 8.16 -22.88
N ASP A 389 12.06 7.43 -21.81
CA ASP A 389 11.11 7.07 -20.76
C ASP A 389 10.64 8.28 -19.93
N GLU A 390 11.46 9.32 -19.77
CA GLU A 390 11.10 10.52 -18.99
C GLU A 390 9.95 11.31 -19.63
N GLU A 391 9.93 11.46 -20.96
CA GLU A 391 8.87 12.20 -21.67
C GLU A 391 7.56 11.41 -21.69
N ALA A 392 7.62 10.09 -21.89
CA ALA A 392 6.46 9.22 -21.82
C ALA A 392 5.79 9.27 -20.43
N VAL A 393 6.60 9.28 -19.36
CA VAL A 393 6.10 9.43 -17.98
C VAL A 393 5.48 10.80 -17.75
N LYS A 394 6.03 11.89 -18.32
CA LYS A 394 5.43 13.22 -18.24
C LYS A 394 4.05 13.27 -18.90
N GLU A 395 3.93 12.75 -20.11
CA GLU A 395 2.64 12.68 -20.81
C GLU A 395 1.63 11.84 -20.03
N PHE A 396 2.06 10.71 -19.50
CA PHE A 396 1.22 9.86 -18.65
C PHE A 396 0.72 10.58 -17.40
N ILE A 397 1.61 11.22 -16.63
CA ILE A 397 1.23 12.00 -15.44
C ILE A 397 0.27 13.14 -15.81
N HIS A 398 0.51 13.81 -16.95
CA HIS A 398 -0.39 14.86 -17.43
C HIS A 398 -1.80 14.33 -17.70
N HIS A 399 -1.93 13.20 -18.39
CA HIS A 399 -3.23 12.57 -18.64
C HIS A 399 -3.91 12.10 -17.35
N LEU A 400 -3.16 11.53 -16.41
CA LEU A 400 -3.70 11.17 -15.08
C LEU A 400 -4.26 12.39 -14.35
N LYS A 401 -3.59 13.54 -14.41
CA LYS A 401 -4.09 14.77 -13.77
C LYS A 401 -5.36 15.31 -14.41
N GLU A 402 -5.47 15.26 -15.73
CA GLU A 402 -6.72 15.63 -16.38
C GLU A 402 -7.86 14.67 -15.98
N LEU A 403 -7.57 13.37 -15.86
CA LEU A 403 -8.54 12.40 -15.35
C LEU A 403 -8.98 12.73 -13.92
N VAL A 404 -8.04 12.99 -13.02
CA VAL A 404 -8.32 13.41 -11.62
C VAL A 404 -9.24 14.64 -11.63
N ARG A 405 -8.89 15.67 -12.39
CA ARG A 405 -9.68 16.91 -12.46
C ARG A 405 -11.11 16.65 -12.90
N VAL A 406 -11.29 15.89 -13.98
CA VAL A 406 -12.64 15.56 -14.52
C VAL A 406 -13.46 14.77 -13.50
N THR A 407 -12.85 13.78 -12.85
CA THR A 407 -13.55 12.90 -11.91
C THR A 407 -13.91 13.62 -10.60
N GLN A 408 -13.07 14.54 -10.13
CA GLN A 408 -13.38 15.45 -9.01
C GLN A 408 -14.51 16.43 -9.32
N GLU A 409 -14.66 16.88 -10.57
CA GLU A 409 -15.78 17.73 -11.00
C GLU A 409 -17.12 16.97 -11.04
N VAL A 410 -17.09 15.68 -11.43
CA VAL A 410 -18.29 14.84 -11.58
C VAL A 410 -18.76 14.21 -10.27
N THR A 411 -17.83 13.81 -9.39
CA THR A 411 -18.15 13.09 -8.14
C THR A 411 -19.21 13.77 -7.25
N PRO A 412 -19.17 15.10 -7.01
CA PRO A 412 -20.22 15.78 -6.24
C PRO A 412 -21.62 15.61 -6.84
N GLN A 413 -21.73 15.56 -8.17
CA GLN A 413 -23.01 15.38 -8.86
C GLN A 413 -23.54 13.96 -8.64
N LEU A 414 -22.67 12.95 -8.67
CA LEU A 414 -23.04 11.56 -8.38
C LEU A 414 -23.48 11.39 -6.92
N LYS A 415 -22.79 12.03 -5.97
CA LYS A 415 -23.20 12.03 -4.54
C LYS A 415 -24.58 12.65 -4.34
N ASN A 416 -24.85 13.77 -5.00
CA ASN A 416 -26.18 14.41 -4.96
C ASN A 416 -27.26 13.51 -5.58
N PHE A 417 -26.92 12.81 -6.67
CA PHE A 417 -27.86 11.88 -7.30
C PHE A 417 -28.17 10.67 -6.40
N SER A 418 -27.16 10.09 -5.74
CA SER A 418 -27.32 9.05 -4.72
C SER A 418 -28.22 9.51 -3.58
N GLU A 419 -28.03 10.74 -3.06
CA GLU A 419 -28.89 11.29 -2.02
C GLU A 419 -30.35 11.43 -2.49
N GLY A 420 -30.55 11.93 -3.70
CA GLY A 420 -31.86 12.01 -4.34
C GLY A 420 -32.54 10.64 -4.48
N ALA A 421 -31.81 9.63 -4.93
CA ALA A 421 -32.31 8.24 -5.03
C ALA A 421 -32.75 7.71 -3.67
N ARG A 422 -31.94 7.90 -2.61
CA ARG A 422 -32.30 7.51 -1.23
C ARG A 422 -33.55 8.21 -0.71
N GLN A 423 -33.76 9.47 -1.07
CA GLN A 423 -34.99 10.20 -0.72
C GLN A 423 -36.20 9.63 -1.47
N LEU A 424 -36.09 9.37 -2.78
CA LEU A 424 -37.15 8.78 -3.60
C LEU A 424 -37.53 7.37 -3.13
N ALA A 425 -36.56 6.58 -2.68
CA ALA A 425 -36.76 5.24 -2.14
C ALA A 425 -37.74 5.20 -0.94
N ARG A 426 -37.82 6.30 -0.17
CA ARG A 426 -38.74 6.44 0.97
C ARG A 426 -40.19 6.68 0.53
N GLY A 427 -40.40 7.26 -0.65
CA GLY A 427 -41.72 7.70 -1.13
C GLY A 427 -42.64 6.59 -1.64
N SER A 428 -42.09 5.47 -2.13
CA SER A 428 -42.92 4.35 -2.65
C SER A 428 -42.23 3.00 -2.53
N ARG A 429 -42.98 1.98 -2.08
CA ARG A 429 -42.50 0.59 -2.05
C ARG A 429 -42.15 0.02 -3.44
N HIS A 430 -42.75 0.57 -4.50
CA HIS A 430 -42.58 0.06 -5.86
C HIS A 430 -41.26 0.51 -6.51
N ILE A 431 -40.72 1.66 -6.09
CA ILE A 431 -39.46 2.20 -6.61
C ILE A 431 -38.28 1.96 -5.69
N ARG A 432 -38.54 1.67 -4.41
CA ARG A 432 -37.51 1.51 -3.38
C ARG A 432 -36.39 0.53 -3.76
N PRO A 433 -36.65 -0.69 -4.24
CA PRO A 433 -35.58 -1.61 -4.63
C PRO A 433 -34.68 -0.99 -5.71
N LEU A 434 -35.29 -0.46 -6.78
CA LEU A 434 -34.57 0.16 -7.89
C LEU A 434 -33.70 1.36 -7.46
N MET A 435 -34.21 2.20 -6.56
CA MET A 435 -33.43 3.33 -6.05
C MET A 435 -32.28 2.89 -5.14
N ASN A 436 -32.46 1.81 -4.38
CA ASN A 436 -31.37 1.24 -3.59
C ASN A 436 -30.28 0.64 -4.49
N ASP A 437 -30.67 0.01 -5.60
CA ASP A 437 -29.72 -0.56 -6.57
C ASP A 437 -28.91 0.56 -7.27
N ILE A 438 -29.56 1.67 -7.64
CA ILE A 438 -28.87 2.88 -8.15
C ILE A 438 -27.91 3.44 -7.11
N ASP A 439 -28.36 3.59 -5.86
CA ASP A 439 -27.51 4.11 -4.76
C ASP A 439 -26.27 3.24 -4.56
N ALA A 440 -26.43 1.91 -4.57
CA ALA A 440 -25.34 0.95 -4.45
C ALA A 440 -24.39 0.99 -5.66
N ALA A 441 -24.90 1.19 -6.89
CA ALA A 441 -24.08 1.34 -8.08
C ALA A 441 -23.26 2.65 -8.08
N LEU A 442 -23.88 3.76 -7.66
CA LEU A 442 -23.20 5.06 -7.54
C LEU A 442 -22.16 5.04 -6.42
N GLN A 443 -22.43 4.35 -5.31
CA GLN A 443 -21.46 4.18 -4.23
C GLN A 443 -20.15 3.58 -4.73
N LYS A 444 -20.20 2.59 -5.64
CA LYS A 444 -19.01 2.00 -6.25
C LYS A 444 -18.16 2.98 -7.04
N VAL A 445 -18.80 3.94 -7.72
CA VAL A 445 -18.09 5.00 -8.44
C VAL A 445 -17.47 5.99 -7.46
N VAL A 446 -18.17 6.33 -6.38
CA VAL A 446 -17.66 7.19 -5.31
C VAL A 446 -16.46 6.55 -4.60
N ASP A 447 -16.52 5.24 -4.34
CA ASP A 447 -15.42 4.51 -3.74
C ASP A 447 -14.21 4.45 -4.68
N GLY A 448 -14.42 4.26 -5.99
CA GLY A 448 -13.36 4.36 -6.98
C GLY A 448 -12.72 5.75 -7.09
N GLN A 449 -13.45 6.84 -6.79
CA GLN A 449 -12.84 8.17 -6.69
C GLN A 449 -11.71 8.21 -5.65
N THR A 450 -11.80 7.43 -4.57
CA THR A 450 -10.74 7.33 -3.56
C THR A 450 -9.40 6.93 -4.18
N ILE A 451 -9.43 5.96 -5.11
CA ILE A 451 -8.24 5.46 -5.80
C ILE A 451 -7.63 6.58 -6.65
N ILE A 452 -8.47 7.28 -7.41
CA ILE A 452 -8.02 8.35 -8.31
C ILE A 452 -7.47 9.56 -7.52
N ASP A 453 -8.14 9.94 -6.44
CA ASP A 453 -7.68 11.01 -5.54
C ASP A 453 -6.34 10.64 -4.88
N GLU A 454 -6.12 9.36 -4.59
CA GLU A 454 -4.86 8.86 -4.08
C GLU A 454 -3.72 8.99 -5.10
N TRP A 455 -3.97 8.70 -6.38
CA TRP A 455 -2.98 8.90 -7.43
C TRP A 455 -2.53 10.37 -7.52
N ASP A 456 -3.46 11.32 -7.45
CA ASP A 456 -3.13 12.75 -7.46
C ASP A 456 -2.29 13.14 -6.25
N ARG A 457 -2.68 12.67 -5.06
CA ARG A 457 -1.91 12.88 -3.82
C ARG A 457 -0.48 12.36 -4.00
N LEU A 458 -0.31 11.17 -4.56
CA LEU A 458 1.01 10.59 -4.79
C LEU A 458 1.84 11.39 -5.79
N ILE A 459 1.22 11.95 -6.82
CA ILE A 459 1.89 12.80 -7.82
C ILE A 459 2.28 14.17 -7.22
N GLU A 460 1.43 14.76 -6.39
CA GLU A 460 1.70 16.06 -5.76
C GLU A 460 2.79 15.99 -4.68
N GLU A 461 2.88 14.88 -3.97
CA GLU A 461 3.99 14.65 -3.04
C GLU A 461 5.34 14.59 -3.75
N PHE A 462 5.42 13.87 -4.87
CA PHE A 462 6.62 13.84 -5.72
C PHE A 462 7.12 15.25 -6.12
N ARG A 463 6.20 16.20 -6.34
CA ARG A 463 6.55 17.58 -6.72
C ARG A 463 7.15 18.40 -5.57
N LYS A 464 6.83 18.08 -4.31
CA LYS A 464 7.27 18.85 -3.13
C LYS A 464 8.70 18.52 -2.70
N ASP A 465 9.19 17.32 -2.96
CA ASP A 465 10.50 16.84 -2.48
C ASP A 465 11.71 17.21 -3.38
N GLY A 466 11.51 18.11 -4.35
CA GLY A 466 12.60 18.73 -5.11
C GLY A 466 13.25 17.86 -6.20
N VAL A 467 12.88 16.58 -6.32
CA VAL A 467 13.27 15.71 -7.46
C VAL A 467 12.44 16.05 -8.71
N GLY A 468 11.24 16.61 -8.54
CA GLY A 468 10.34 17.01 -9.63
C GLY A 468 10.57 18.39 -10.25
N SER A 469 11.69 19.09 -9.98
CA SER A 469 11.88 20.46 -10.49
C SER A 469 12.06 20.53 -12.03
N SER A 470 12.23 19.40 -12.73
CA SER A 470 12.20 19.33 -14.20
C SER A 470 10.79 19.10 -14.79
N TYR A 471 9.77 18.86 -13.96
CA TYR A 471 8.40 18.51 -14.35
C TYR A 471 7.44 19.71 -14.24
N LYS A 472 7.86 20.84 -14.82
CA LYS A 472 7.06 22.08 -14.90
C LYS A 472 6.32 22.21 -16.21
#